data_AF-A0A8B3DBW9-F1
#
_entry.id   AF-A0A8B3DBW9-F1
#
_cell.length_a   1.000
_cell.length_b   1.000
_cell.length_c   1.000
_cell.angle_alpha   90.00
_cell.angle_beta   90.00
_cell.angle_gamma   90.00
#
_symmetry.space_group_name_H-M   'P 1'
#
loop_
_entity.id
_entity.type
_entity.pdbx_description
1 polymer ?
#
loop_
_entity_poly.entity_id
_entity_poly.type
_entity_poly.pdbx_seq_one_letter_code
_entity_poly.pdbx_strand_id
1 'polypeptide(L)'
;METLYTFSAPVTEHQILEKAVEILESRLVSGDAFTRSNDTKAFLRCKLGEYEREVFGVMLLNNQHQLIEFNELFFGTVDSASVYPREVVKLVLERNASAVIFAHNHPSGDVTPSQADRRITERLKDALALVDVRVLDHIVVGSDCVSFAERGWL
;
A
#
# COMPACT_ATOMS: atom_id res chain seq x y z
N MET A 1 16.57 20.41 -9.86
CA MET A 1 16.59 21.42 -8.79
C MET A 1 16.34 20.69 -7.49
N GLU A 2 17.18 20.92 -6.49
CA GLU A 2 17.02 20.29 -5.18
C GLU A 2 15.92 21.05 -4.42
N THR A 3 14.86 20.36 -4.00
CA THR A 3 13.79 20.99 -3.22
C THR A 3 14.25 21.14 -1.79
N LEU A 4 14.37 22.39 -1.33
CA LEU A 4 14.75 22.71 0.05
C LEU A 4 13.51 22.80 0.94
N TYR A 5 13.56 22.20 2.12
CA TYR A 5 12.52 22.27 3.13
C TYR A 5 13.06 22.98 4.37
N THR A 6 12.35 23.98 4.85
CA THR A 6 12.69 24.74 6.06
C THR A 6 11.51 24.73 7.02
N PHE A 7 11.78 24.44 8.28
CA PHE A 7 10.80 24.54 9.36
C PHE A 7 11.06 25.83 10.16
N SER A 8 10.01 26.58 10.48
CA SER A 8 10.10 27.88 11.16
C SER A 8 10.36 27.77 12.67
N ALA A 9 10.29 26.56 13.23
CA ALA A 9 10.49 26.24 14.63
C ALA A 9 10.98 24.78 14.76
N PRO A 10 11.47 24.34 15.94
CA PRO A 10 11.69 22.93 16.20
C PRO A 10 10.42 22.12 15.90
N VAL A 11 10.58 21.00 15.19
CA VAL A 11 9.50 20.09 14.83
C VAL A 11 9.65 18.76 15.57
N THR A 12 8.53 18.10 15.79
CA THR A 12 8.51 16.76 16.38
C THR A 12 8.87 15.70 15.33
N GLU A 13 9.24 14.50 15.79
CA GLU A 13 9.43 13.33 14.93
C GLU A 13 8.19 13.05 14.08
N HIS A 14 6.99 13.11 14.69
CA HIS A 14 5.72 12.93 13.99
C HIS A 14 5.55 13.91 12.82
N GLN A 15 5.86 15.20 13.02
CA GLN A 15 5.76 16.21 11.96
C GLN A 15 6.77 15.95 10.82
N ILE A 16 7.95 15.41 11.14
CA ILE A 16 8.93 15.02 10.12
C ILE A 16 8.40 13.84 9.30
N LEU A 17 7.79 12.84 9.95
CA LEU A 17 7.21 11.67 9.28
C LEU A 17 6.01 12.05 8.41
N GLU A 18 5.10 12.90 8.90
CA GLU A 18 4.00 13.45 8.11
C GLU A 18 4.53 14.15 6.86
N LYS A 19 5.59 14.97 7.01
CA LYS A 19 6.19 15.65 5.86
C LYS A 19 6.86 14.69 4.89
N ALA A 20 7.50 13.64 5.38
CA ALA A 20 8.07 12.60 4.54
C ALA A 20 6.99 11.86 3.73
N VAL A 21 5.85 11.55 4.35
CA VAL A 21 4.69 10.95 3.69
C VAL A 21 4.18 11.86 2.57
N GLU A 22 3.98 13.16 2.82
CA GLU A 22 3.54 14.11 1.79
C GLU A 22 4.49 14.14 0.58
N ILE A 23 5.80 14.12 0.83
CA ILE A 23 6.82 14.13 -0.22
C ILE A 23 6.75 12.85 -1.06
N LEU A 24 6.66 11.70 -0.40
CA LEU A 24 6.57 10.39 -1.06
C LEU A 24 5.27 10.27 -1.85
N GLU A 25 4.14 10.67 -1.27
CA GLU A 25 2.84 10.70 -1.93
C GLU A 25 2.88 11.55 -3.20
N SER A 26 3.45 12.76 -3.14
CA SER A 26 3.59 13.63 -4.32
C SER A 26 4.39 12.97 -5.47
N ARG A 27 5.43 12.19 -5.15
CA ARG A 27 6.20 11.43 -6.15
C ARG A 27 5.37 10.31 -6.78
N LEU A 28 4.48 9.68 -6.02
CA LEU A 28 3.62 8.59 -6.48
C LEU A 28 2.39 9.11 -7.25
N VAL A 29 1.89 10.29 -6.93
CA VAL A 29 0.81 10.97 -7.69
C VAL A 29 1.30 11.41 -9.07
N SER A 30 2.57 11.80 -9.19
CA SER A 30 3.16 12.28 -10.45
C SER A 30 3.96 11.23 -11.22
N GLY A 31 4.29 10.10 -10.60
CA GLY A 31 5.12 9.03 -11.18
C GLY A 31 4.44 7.67 -11.20
N ASP A 32 5.03 6.73 -11.95
CA ASP A 32 4.58 5.33 -11.98
C ASP A 32 4.97 4.63 -10.66
N ALA A 33 3.99 4.39 -9.78
CA ALA A 33 4.20 3.77 -8.47
C ALA A 33 4.70 2.33 -8.56
N PHE A 34 4.41 1.63 -9.65
CA PHE A 34 4.84 0.24 -9.84
C PHE A 34 6.33 0.15 -10.17
N THR A 35 6.83 1.02 -11.06
CA THR A 35 8.25 1.06 -11.39
C THR A 35 9.11 1.76 -10.33
N ARG A 36 8.49 2.59 -9.48
CA ARG A 36 9.14 3.24 -8.33
C ARG A 36 8.95 2.44 -7.04
N SER A 37 9.24 1.15 -7.07
CA SER A 37 8.99 0.22 -5.95
C SER A 37 9.60 0.69 -4.61
N ASN A 38 10.77 1.35 -4.64
CA ASN A 38 11.39 1.92 -3.44
C ASN A 38 10.59 3.07 -2.81
N ASP A 39 10.04 4.00 -3.62
CA ASP A 39 9.19 5.08 -3.10
C ASP A 39 7.88 4.52 -2.57
N THR A 40 7.31 3.51 -3.24
CA THR A 40 6.09 2.80 -2.81
C THR A 40 6.32 2.10 -1.46
N LYS A 41 7.40 1.35 -1.31
CA LYS A 41 7.77 0.70 -0.03
C LYS A 41 8.02 1.74 1.07
N ALA A 42 8.73 2.82 0.78
CA ALA A 42 8.96 3.90 1.75
C ALA A 42 7.65 4.56 2.20
N PHE A 43 6.76 4.87 1.25
CA PHE A 43 5.44 5.44 1.53
C PHE A 43 4.61 4.51 2.43
N LEU A 44 4.52 3.23 2.07
CA LEU A 44 3.78 2.23 2.84
C LEU A 44 4.38 1.99 4.21
N ARG A 45 5.71 2.03 4.35
CA ARG A 45 6.39 1.93 5.64
C ARG A 45 6.04 3.10 6.55
N CYS A 46 6.00 4.32 6.03
CA CYS A 46 5.57 5.48 6.81
C CYS A 46 4.08 5.45 7.16
N LYS A 47 3.22 4.92 6.28
CA LYS A 47 1.77 4.83 6.52
C LYS A 47 1.38 3.71 7.49
N LEU A 48 2.00 2.54 7.36
CA LEU A 48 1.56 1.32 8.05
C LEU A 48 2.51 0.85 9.16
N GLY A 49 3.77 1.29 9.15
CA GLY A 49 4.82 0.73 10.01
C GLY A 49 4.65 1.00 11.51
N GLU A 50 3.90 2.02 11.90
CA GLU A 50 3.68 2.40 13.31
C GLU A 50 2.44 1.73 13.94
N TYR A 51 1.62 1.02 13.16
CA TYR A 51 0.46 0.36 13.73
C TYR A 51 0.85 -0.84 14.60
N GLU A 52 0.40 -0.82 15.86
CA GLU A 52 0.58 -1.93 16.83
C GLU A 52 -0.29 -3.17 16.51
N ARG A 53 -1.15 -3.06 15.51
CA ARG A 53 -2.02 -4.13 14.99
C ARG A 53 -1.83 -4.23 13.49
N GLU A 54 -2.16 -5.39 12.93
CA GLU A 54 -2.18 -5.53 11.48
C GLU A 54 -3.27 -4.63 10.87
N VAL A 55 -2.92 -3.94 9.80
CA VAL A 55 -3.78 -3.06 9.02
C VAL A 55 -3.60 -3.41 7.55
N PHE A 56 -4.68 -3.80 6.89
CA PHE A 56 -4.71 -4.05 5.46
C PHE A 56 -5.18 -2.80 4.72
N GLY A 57 -4.38 -2.35 3.75
CA GLY A 57 -4.65 -1.18 2.93
C GLY A 57 -4.54 -1.46 1.44
N VAL A 58 -5.05 -0.50 0.66
CA VAL A 58 -5.03 -0.52 -0.81
C VAL A 58 -4.57 0.83 -1.34
N MET A 59 -3.56 0.80 -2.19
CA MET A 59 -3.20 1.92 -3.06
C MET A 59 -4.00 1.81 -4.35
N LEU A 60 -4.81 2.83 -4.64
CA LEU A 60 -5.63 2.92 -5.84
C LEU A 60 -4.86 3.67 -6.91
N LEU A 61 -4.71 3.07 -8.09
CA LEU A 61 -3.85 3.61 -9.15
C LEU A 61 -4.64 3.82 -10.45
N ASN A 62 -4.24 4.87 -11.18
CA ASN A 62 -4.76 5.12 -12.54
C ASN A 62 -4.01 4.30 -13.61
N ASN A 63 -4.37 4.49 -14.89
CA ASN A 63 -3.83 3.69 -16.00
C ASN A 63 -2.33 3.91 -16.24
N GLN A 64 -1.76 4.98 -15.70
CA GLN A 64 -0.33 5.30 -15.72
C GLN A 64 0.37 4.86 -14.43
N HIS A 65 -0.32 4.05 -13.61
CA HIS A 65 0.12 3.60 -12.28
C HIS A 65 0.44 4.74 -11.31
N GLN A 66 -0.15 5.91 -11.51
CA GLN A 66 -0.05 7.01 -10.55
C GLN A 66 -1.06 6.83 -9.43
N LEU A 67 -0.66 7.19 -8.22
CA LEU A 67 -1.50 7.12 -7.03
C LEU A 67 -2.70 8.06 -7.15
N ILE A 68 -3.90 7.51 -6.98
CA ILE A 68 -5.15 8.24 -6.81
C ILE A 68 -5.35 8.51 -5.32
N GLU A 69 -5.30 7.46 -4.50
CA GLU A 69 -5.55 7.52 -3.06
C GLU A 69 -5.00 6.24 -2.40
N PHE A 70 -4.61 6.33 -1.12
CA PHE A 70 -4.34 5.17 -0.27
C PHE A 70 -5.44 5.04 0.79
N ASN A 71 -6.01 3.85 0.93
CA ASN A 71 -7.10 3.57 1.87
C ASN A 71 -6.72 2.42 2.80
N GLU A 72 -6.91 2.62 4.11
CA GLU A 72 -6.82 1.57 5.14
C GLU A 72 -8.21 0.95 5.31
N LEU A 73 -8.35 -0.36 5.09
CA LEU A 73 -9.66 -1.01 4.98
C LEU A 73 -10.00 -1.91 6.15
N PHE A 74 -9.02 -2.64 6.67
CA PHE A 74 -9.26 -3.65 7.70
C PHE A 74 -8.22 -3.54 8.80
N PHE A 75 -8.68 -3.64 10.04
CA PHE A 75 -7.85 -3.50 11.24
C PHE A 75 -8.00 -4.76 12.10
N GLY A 76 -6.88 -5.32 12.54
CA GLY A 76 -6.82 -6.61 13.24
C GLY A 76 -6.21 -7.69 12.36
N THR A 77 -6.15 -8.93 12.85
CA THR A 77 -5.47 -10.03 12.15
C THR A 77 -6.01 -10.21 10.73
N VAL A 78 -5.10 -10.18 9.76
CA VAL A 78 -5.36 -10.42 8.34
C VAL A 78 -5.51 -11.93 8.14
N ASP A 79 -6.58 -12.49 8.69
CA ASP A 79 -7.03 -13.81 8.27
C ASP A 79 -7.91 -13.66 7.03
N SER A 80 -7.93 -14.68 6.18
CA SER A 80 -8.67 -14.68 4.89
C SER A 80 -10.18 -14.38 5.01
N ALA A 81 -10.74 -14.46 6.23
CA ALA A 81 -12.13 -14.17 6.55
C ALA A 81 -12.42 -12.68 6.86
N SER A 82 -11.41 -11.84 7.15
CA SER A 82 -11.62 -10.44 7.56
C SER A 82 -11.61 -9.46 6.38
N VAL A 83 -11.01 -9.82 5.25
CA VAL A 83 -10.93 -9.00 4.04
C VAL A 83 -12.00 -9.44 3.03
N TYR A 84 -12.96 -8.57 2.75
CA TYR A 84 -14.10 -8.87 1.88
C TYR A 84 -13.89 -8.31 0.46
N PRO A 85 -13.78 -9.16 -0.58
CA PRO A 85 -13.58 -8.69 -1.95
C PRO A 85 -14.62 -7.67 -2.43
N ARG A 86 -15.87 -7.79 -1.99
CA ARG A 86 -16.94 -6.84 -2.37
C ARG A 86 -16.65 -5.40 -1.94
N GLU A 87 -16.02 -5.20 -0.78
CA GLU A 87 -15.71 -3.85 -0.29
C GLU A 87 -14.55 -3.25 -1.08
N VAL A 88 -13.56 -4.08 -1.43
CA VAL A 88 -12.45 -3.69 -2.32
C VAL A 88 -12.98 -3.36 -3.71
N VAL A 89 -13.83 -4.20 -4.30
CA VAL A 89 -14.45 -3.98 -5.62
C VAL A 89 -15.27 -2.68 -5.62
N LYS A 90 -16.07 -2.44 -4.59
CA LYS A 90 -16.84 -1.19 -4.46
C LYS A 90 -15.91 0.02 -4.47
N LEU A 91 -14.85 -0.01 -3.67
CA LEU A 91 -13.91 1.10 -3.55
C LEU A 91 -13.16 1.39 -4.85
N VAL A 92 -12.61 0.36 -5.52
CA VAL A 92 -11.88 0.57 -6.78
C VAL A 92 -12.77 1.17 -7.86
N LEU A 93 -14.04 0.73 -7.94
CA LEU A 93 -15.00 1.26 -8.90
C LEU A 93 -15.41 2.69 -8.55
N GLU A 94 -15.68 2.98 -7.27
CA GLU A 94 -16.02 4.31 -6.78
C GLU A 94 -14.92 5.34 -7.10
N ARG A 95 -13.65 4.92 -7.02
CA ARG A 95 -12.48 5.77 -7.31
C ARG A 95 -11.98 5.69 -8.75
N ASN A 96 -12.65 4.93 -9.62
CA ASN A 96 -12.22 4.69 -11.01
C ASN A 96 -10.77 4.21 -11.12
N ALA A 97 -10.32 3.39 -10.17
CA ALA A 97 -8.98 2.82 -10.18
C ALA A 97 -8.90 1.75 -11.27
N SER A 98 -7.83 1.78 -12.06
CA SER A 98 -7.55 0.76 -13.08
C SER A 98 -6.57 -0.31 -12.61
N ALA A 99 -5.87 -0.02 -11.51
CA ALA A 99 -4.91 -0.93 -10.90
C ALA A 99 -4.81 -0.67 -9.40
N VAL A 100 -4.32 -1.65 -8.65
CA VAL A 100 -4.10 -1.56 -7.20
C VAL A 100 -2.79 -2.18 -6.78
N ILE A 101 -2.25 -1.68 -5.66
CA ILE A 101 -1.24 -2.36 -4.85
C ILE A 101 -1.85 -2.60 -3.47
N PHE A 102 -1.85 -3.84 -3.00
CA PHE A 102 -2.25 -4.16 -1.63
C PHE A 102 -1.07 -4.00 -0.69
N ALA A 103 -1.34 -3.69 0.57
CA ALA A 103 -0.33 -3.70 1.61
C ALA A 103 -0.91 -4.09 2.96
N HIS A 104 -0.09 -4.71 3.80
CA HIS A 104 -0.40 -4.83 5.22
C HIS A 104 0.88 -4.79 6.04
N ASN A 105 0.79 -4.38 7.31
CA ASN A 105 1.90 -4.49 8.25
C ASN A 105 1.82 -5.76 9.09
N HIS A 106 2.98 -6.27 9.47
CA HIS A 106 3.16 -7.20 10.58
C HIS A 106 3.80 -6.46 11.76
N PRO A 107 3.06 -6.19 12.85
CA PRO A 107 3.59 -5.48 14.03
C PRO A 107 4.79 -6.17 14.69
N SER A 108 4.93 -7.49 14.48
CA SER A 108 6.09 -8.25 14.94
C SER A 108 7.41 -7.86 14.25
N GLY A 109 7.32 -7.18 13.10
CA GLY A 109 8.44 -6.82 12.25
C GLY A 109 8.87 -7.94 11.28
N ASP A 110 8.40 -9.17 11.44
CA ASP A 110 8.68 -10.25 10.47
C ASP A 110 7.94 -10.00 9.16
N VAL A 111 8.69 -9.89 8.06
CA VAL A 111 8.14 -9.60 6.72
C VAL A 111 7.83 -10.87 5.92
N THR A 112 7.93 -12.04 6.54
CA THR A 112 7.63 -13.32 5.88
C THR A 112 6.12 -13.45 5.66
N PRO A 113 5.64 -13.47 4.40
CA PRO A 113 4.21 -13.56 4.16
C PRO A 113 3.68 -14.95 4.49
N SER A 114 2.52 -15.00 5.13
CA SER A 114 1.80 -16.21 5.51
C SER A 114 1.08 -16.85 4.30
N GLN A 115 0.54 -18.06 4.50
CA GLN A 115 -0.37 -18.65 3.52
C GLN A 115 -1.69 -17.88 3.41
N ALA A 116 -2.14 -17.23 4.49
CA ALA A 116 -3.36 -16.44 4.48
C ALA A 116 -3.20 -15.24 3.53
N ASP A 117 -2.04 -14.57 3.58
CA ASP A 117 -1.71 -13.43 2.71
C ASP A 117 -1.77 -13.82 1.24
N ARG A 118 -1.20 -14.99 0.87
CA ARG A 118 -1.30 -15.50 -0.50
C ARG A 118 -2.73 -15.78 -0.93
N ARG A 119 -3.51 -16.46 -0.08
CA ARG A 119 -4.90 -16.80 -0.40
C ARG A 119 -5.77 -15.56 -0.58
N ILE A 120 -5.62 -14.55 0.28
CA ILE A 120 -6.40 -13.32 0.13
C ILE A 120 -5.96 -12.53 -1.10
N THR A 121 -4.65 -12.49 -1.40
CA THR A 121 -4.13 -11.85 -2.62
C THR A 121 -4.75 -12.45 -3.87
N GLU A 122 -4.73 -13.78 -4.01
CA GLU A 122 -5.31 -14.47 -5.16
C GLU A 122 -6.81 -14.23 -5.26
N ARG A 123 -7.54 -14.35 -4.14
CA ARG A 123 -8.98 -14.09 -4.10
C ARG A 123 -9.34 -12.67 -4.53
N LEU A 124 -8.56 -11.67 -4.13
CA LEU A 124 -8.76 -10.28 -4.52
C LEU A 124 -8.38 -10.05 -5.99
N LYS A 125 -7.28 -10.66 -6.46
CA LYS A 125 -6.86 -10.63 -7.87
C LYS A 125 -7.94 -11.19 -8.78
N ASP A 126 -8.49 -12.36 -8.45
CA ASP A 126 -9.57 -12.98 -9.21
C ASP A 126 -10.82 -12.09 -9.24
N ALA A 127 -11.21 -11.51 -8.10
CA ALA A 127 -12.38 -10.65 -8.01
C ALA A 127 -12.21 -9.35 -8.81
N LEU A 128 -11.03 -8.72 -8.75
CA LEU A 128 -10.73 -7.48 -9.46
C LEU A 128 -10.55 -7.69 -10.97
N ALA A 129 -10.10 -8.87 -11.39
CA ALA A 129 -10.02 -9.24 -12.80
C ALA A 129 -11.39 -9.25 -13.49
N LEU A 130 -12.48 -9.56 -12.76
CA LEU A 130 -13.85 -9.53 -13.30
C LEU A 130 -14.36 -8.13 -13.64
N VAL A 131 -13.67 -7.08 -13.16
CA VAL A 131 -14.00 -5.67 -13.38
C VAL A 131 -12.84 -4.91 -14.02
N ASP A 132 -11.94 -5.63 -14.70
CA ASP A 132 -10.80 -5.08 -15.45
C ASP A 132 -9.82 -4.23 -14.61
N VAL A 133 -9.69 -4.53 -13.30
CA VAL A 133 -8.73 -3.87 -12.41
C VAL A 133 -7.55 -4.80 -12.13
N ARG A 134 -6.32 -4.32 -12.39
CA ARG A 134 -5.09 -5.10 -12.20
C ARG A 134 -4.59 -5.05 -10.76
N VAL A 135 -4.23 -6.18 -10.18
CA VAL A 135 -3.42 -6.22 -8.95
C VAL A 135 -1.95 -6.26 -9.34
N LEU A 136 -1.23 -5.16 -9.11
CA LEU A 136 0.16 -5.02 -9.53
C LEU A 136 1.13 -5.61 -8.51
N ASP A 137 0.81 -5.47 -7.23
CA ASP A 137 1.66 -5.98 -6.15
C ASP A 137 0.86 -6.19 -4.85
N HIS A 138 1.47 -6.92 -3.92
CA HIS A 138 1.11 -6.96 -2.52
C HIS A 138 2.38 -6.82 -1.68
N ILE A 139 2.45 -5.76 -0.87
CA ILE A 139 3.62 -5.43 -0.04
C ILE A 139 3.34 -5.72 1.44
N VAL A 140 4.16 -6.58 2.04
CA VAL A 140 4.19 -6.80 3.49
C VAL A 140 5.18 -5.85 4.13
N VAL A 141 4.72 -5.07 5.11
CA VAL A 141 5.50 -4.05 5.83
C VAL A 141 5.86 -4.58 7.23
N GLY A 142 7.14 -4.55 7.57
CA GLY A 142 7.65 -4.90 8.89
C GLY A 142 8.94 -4.14 9.18
N SER A 143 9.97 -4.82 9.68
CA SER A 143 11.31 -4.22 9.81
C SER A 143 11.93 -3.86 8.45
N ASP A 144 11.45 -4.52 7.39
CA ASP A 144 11.72 -4.22 5.98
C ASP A 144 10.40 -4.30 5.18
N CYS A 145 10.43 -4.30 3.85
CA CYS A 145 9.27 -4.50 2.99
C CYS A 145 9.49 -5.66 2.03
N VAL A 146 8.50 -6.54 1.92
CA VAL A 146 8.51 -7.68 0.97
C VAL A 146 7.41 -7.48 -0.08
N SER A 147 7.79 -7.51 -1.36
CA SER A 147 6.88 -7.47 -2.49
C SER A 147 6.57 -8.88 -3.00
N PHE A 148 5.30 -9.15 -3.31
CA PHE A 148 4.87 -10.40 -3.94
C PHE A 148 5.27 -10.45 -5.41
N ALA A 149 5.19 -9.32 -6.11
CA ALA A 149 5.60 -9.21 -7.51
C ALA A 149 7.11 -9.46 -7.67
N GLU A 150 7.95 -8.87 -6.82
CA GLU A 150 9.41 -9.11 -6.83
C GLU A 150 9.77 -10.57 -6.50
N ARG A 151 8.89 -11.29 -5.78
CA ARG A 151 9.04 -12.72 -5.48
C ARG A 151 8.47 -13.64 -6.57
N GLY A 152 7.84 -13.09 -7.61
CA GLY A 152 7.18 -13.86 -8.66
C GLY A 152 5.94 -14.62 -8.19
N TRP A 153 5.23 -14.09 -7.18
CA TRP A 153 4.00 -14.69 -6.64
C TRP A 153 2.72 -14.08 -7.19
N LEU A 154 2.83 -13.11 -8.11
CA LEU A 154 1.72 -12.44 -8.78
C LEU A 154 1.84 -12.55 -10.30
#